data_AF-A0ABD0P0B1-F1
#
_entry.id   AF-A0ABD0P0B1-F1
#
_cell.length_a   1.000
_cell.length_b   1.000
_cell.length_c   1.000
_cell.angle_alpha   90.00
_cell.angle_beta   90.00
_cell.angle_gamma   90.00
#
_symmetry.space_group_name_H-M   'P 1'
#
loop_
_entity.id
_entity.type
_entity.pdbx_description
1 polymer ?
#
loop_
_entity_poly.entity_id
_entity_poly.type
_entity_poly.pdbx_seq_one_letter_code
_entity_poly.pdbx_strand_id
1 'polypeptide(L)' 'QLNAWPEFVSDRLHLYEHLKKESDALLAERAAGGHSINVQLPDGQTVAATAWVSSPYQLACAIR' A
#
# COMPACT_ATOMS: atom_id res chain seq x y z
N GLN A 1 10.38 -24.52 -25.46
CA GLN A 1 8.94 -24.70 -25.19
C GLN A 1 8.63 -23.97 -23.89
N LEU A 2 7.74 -22.97 -23.89
CA LEU A 2 7.31 -22.30 -22.66
C LEU A 2 6.38 -23.25 -21.93
N ASN A 3 6.84 -23.82 -20.82
CA ASN A 3 6.00 -24.66 -19.98
C ASN A 3 4.84 -23.83 -19.45
N ALA A 4 3.61 -24.35 -19.54
CA ALA A 4 2.45 -23.71 -18.93
C ALA A 4 2.70 -23.54 -17.43
N TRP A 5 2.25 -22.43 -16.87
CA TRP A 5 2.39 -22.19 -15.43
C TRP A 5 1.64 -23.29 -14.67
N PRO A 6 2.18 -23.76 -13.54
CA PRO A 6 1.47 -24.71 -12.69
C PRO A 6 0.09 -24.19 -12.27
N GLU A 7 -0.89 -25.08 -12.17
CA GLU A 7 -2.29 -24.75 -11.80
C GLU A 7 -2.40 -23.92 -10.51
N PHE A 8 -1.59 -24.26 -9.50
CA PHE A 8 -1.58 -23.57 -8.20
C PHE A 8 -1.30 -22.07 -8.29
N VAL A 9 -0.69 -21.59 -9.38
CA VAL A 9 -0.41 -20.16 -9.59
C VAL A 9 -1.72 -19.41 -9.80
N SER A 10 -2.61 -19.97 -10.62
CA SER A 10 -3.93 -19.39 -10.86
C SER A 10 -4.75 -19.38 -9.57
N ASP A 11 -4.76 -20.49 -8.83
CA ASP A 11 -5.52 -20.58 -7.57
C ASP A 11 -5.05 -19.56 -6.53
N ARG A 12 -3.72 -19.40 -6.38
CA ARG A 12 -3.15 -18.42 -5.45
C ARG A 12 -3.45 -16.98 -5.88
N LEU A 13 -3.45 -16.69 -7.18
CA LEU A 13 -3.83 -15.37 -7.69
C LEU A 13 -5.30 -15.09 -7.41
N HIS A 14 -6.20 -16.06 -7.63
CA HIS A 14 -7.62 -15.89 -7.30
C HIS A 14 -7.84 -15.61 -5.82
N LEU A 15 -7.15 -16.35 -4.94
CA LEU A 15 -7.21 -16.11 -3.50
C LEU A 15 -6.66 -14.73 -3.14
N TYR A 16 -5.51 -14.35 -3.72
CA TYR A 16 -4.91 -13.03 -3.51
C TYR A 16 -5.85 -11.91 -3.90
N GLU A 17 -6.46 -11.97 -5.09
CA GLU A 17 -7.37 -10.92 -5.57
C GLU A 17 -8.61 -10.79 -4.69
N HIS A 18 -9.15 -11.91 -4.21
CA HIS A 18 -10.28 -11.90 -3.27
C HIS A 18 -9.92 -11.18 -1.96
N LEU A 19 -8.81 -11.56 -1.32
CA LEU A 19 -8.35 -10.96 -0.07
C LEU A 19 -7.89 -9.50 -0.25
N LYS A 20 -7.26 -9.20 -1.39
CA LYS A 20 -6.85 -7.84 -1.75
C LYS A 20 -8.06 -6.91 -1.83
N LYS A 21 -9.16 -7.35 -2.44
CA LYS A 21 -10.38 -6.56 -2.52
C LYS A 21 -10.96 -6.21 -1.14
N GLU A 22 -10.96 -7.16 -0.21
CA GLU A 22 -11.38 -6.92 1.17
C GLU A 22 -10.46 -5.94 1.89
N SER A 23 -9.14 -6.12 1.73
CA SER A 23 -8.13 -5.21 2.29
C SER A 23 -8.26 -3.79 1.72
N ASP A 24 -8.48 -3.65 0.41
CA ASP A 24 -8.61 -2.36 -0.25
C ASP A 24 -9.88 -1.63 0.23
N ALA A 25 -10.97 -2.36 0.51
CA ALA A 25 -12.19 -1.79 1.10
C ALA A 25 -11.94 -1.27 2.53
N LEU A 26 -11.25 -2.04 3.38
CA LEU A 26 -10.88 -1.61 4.73
C LEU A 26 -9.94 -0.41 4.72
N LEU A 27 -9.00 -0.37 3.77
CA LEU A 27 -8.09 0.77 3.60
C LEU A 27 -8.85 2.02 3.17
N ALA A 28 -9.81 1.90 2.25
CA ALA A 28 -10.63 3.02 1.80
C ALA A 28 -11.47 3.61 2.94
N GLU A 29 -12.06 2.77 3.79
CA GLU A 29 -12.80 3.20 4.99
C GLU A 29 -11.90 4.01 5.93
N ARG A 30 -10.68 3.51 6.22
CA ARG A 30 -9.71 4.21 7.07
C ARG A 30 -9.21 5.51 6.45
N ALA A 31 -8.95 5.50 5.14
CA ALA A 31 -8.52 6.67 4.37
C ALA A 31 -9.58 7.79 4.37
N ALA A 32 -10.87 7.46 4.41
CA ALA A 32 -11.94 8.44 4.54
C ALA A 32 -11.89 9.21 5.88
N GLY A 33 -11.38 8.56 6.94
CA GLY A 33 -11.06 9.20 8.23
C GLY A 33 -9.61 9.70 8.33
N GLY A 34 -8.87 9.75 7.22
CA GLY A 34 -7.49 10.18 7.18
C GLY A 34 -7.34 11.63 7.64
N HIS A 35 -6.33 11.88 8.47
CA HIS A 35 -5.99 13.21 8.97
C HIS A 35 -4.52 13.51 8.71
N SER A 36 -4.17 14.80 8.78
CA SER A 36 -2.78 15.24 8.66
C SER A 36 -1.94 14.64 9.79
N ILE A 37 -0.76 14.15 9.43
CA ILE A 37 0.28 13.64 10.34
C ILE A 37 1.63 14.18 9.92
N ASN A 38 2.57 14.17 10.86
CA ASN A 38 3.96 14.52 10.63
C ASN A 38 4.83 13.28 10.78
N VAL A 39 5.62 12.98 9.74
CA VAL A 39 6.56 11.87 9.73
C VAL A 39 7.96 12.42 9.92
N GLN A 40 8.63 12.00 10.98
CA GLN A 40 10.01 12.36 11.25
C GLN A 40 10.96 11.38 10.54
N LEU A 41 11.88 11.91 9.76
CA LEU A 41 12.91 11.16 9.06
C LEU A 41 14.15 10.96 9.96
N PRO A 42 15.01 9.97 9.65
CA PRO A 42 16.21 9.69 10.45
C PRO A 42 17.22 10.84 10.52
N ASP A 43 17.21 11.76 9.55
CA ASP A 43 18.05 12.95 9.50
C ASP A 43 17.48 14.13 10.33
N GLY A 44 16.35 13.91 11.01
CA GLY A 44 15.67 14.90 11.83
C GLY A 44 14.67 15.78 11.08
N GLN A 45 14.56 15.66 9.75
CA GLN A 45 13.56 16.39 8.98
C GLN A 45 12.14 15.88 9.30
N THR A 46 11.14 16.75 9.20
CA THR A 46 9.74 16.39 9.38
C THR A 46 8.96 16.66 8.11
N VAL A 47 8.23 15.66 7.63
CA VAL A 47 7.45 15.73 6.39
C VAL A 47 5.97 15.53 6.72
N ALA A 48 5.12 16.42 6.21
CA ALA A 48 3.68 16.30 6.35
C ALA A 48 3.12 15.17 5.45
N ALA A 49 2.19 14.40 5.97
CA ALA A 49 1.56 13.28 5.30
C ALA A 49 0.10 13.11 5.75
N THR A 50 -0.63 12.21 5.12
CA THR A 50 -2.01 11.87 5.51
C THR A 50 -2.07 10.44 6.00
N ALA A 51 -2.55 10.24 7.22
CA ALA A 51 -2.74 8.90 7.80
C ALA A 51 -3.62 8.03 6.89
N TRP A 52 -3.24 6.76 6.73
CA TRP A 52 -3.93 5.78 5.87
C TRP A 52 -3.94 6.07 4.37
N VAL A 53 -3.32 7.17 3.92
CA VAL A 53 -3.28 7.57 2.51
C VAL A 53 -1.85 7.60 1.98
N SER A 54 -0.93 8.23 2.71
CA SER A 54 0.46 8.37 2.29
C SER A 54 1.25 7.09 2.53
N SER A 55 2.00 6.64 1.52
CA SER A 55 2.95 5.52 1.63
C SER A 55 4.39 6.01 1.81
N PRO A 56 5.29 5.20 2.40
CA PRO A 56 6.71 5.54 2.50
C PRO A 56 7.36 5.88 1.15
N TYR A 57 6.95 5.21 0.08
CA TYR A 57 7.44 5.50 -1.27
C TYR A 57 7.04 6.90 -1.74
N GLN A 58 5.79 7.31 -1.53
CA GLN A 58 5.33 8.66 -1.89
C GLN A 58 6.08 9.74 -1.09
N LEU A 59 6.38 9.49 0.19
CA LEU A 59 7.19 10.38 1.00
C LEU A 59 8.62 10.48 0.45
N ALA A 60 9.22 9.35 0.08
CA ALA A 60 10.56 9.32 -0.51
C ALA A 60 10.65 10.12 -1.82
N CYS A 61 9.64 10.05 -2.67
CA CYS A 61 9.60 10.84 -3.91
C CYS A 61 9.58 12.36 -3.69
N ALA A 62 9.19 12.83 -2.50
CA ALA A 62 9.19 14.26 -2.16
C ALA A 62 10.52 14.74 -1.56
N ILE A 63 11.40 13.81 -1.16
CA ILE A 63 12.73 14.11 -0.62
C ILE A 63 13.68 14.28 -1.81
N ARG A 64 14.42 15.40 -1.85
CA ARG A 64 15.47 15.66 -2.84
C ARG A 64 16.85 15.44 -2.26
#